data_AF-A0AB38YSW9-F1
#
_entry.id   AF-A0AB38YSW9-F1
#
_cell.length_a   1.000
_cell.length_b   1.000
_cell.length_c   1.000
_cell.angle_alpha   90.00
_cell.angle_beta   90.00
_cell.angle_gamma   90.00
#
_symmetry.space_group_name_H-M   'P 1'
#
loop_
_entity.id
_entity.type
_entity.pdbx_description
1 polymer ?
#
loop_
_entity_poly.entity_id
_entity_poly.type
_entity_poly.pdbx_seq_one_letter_code
_entity_poly.pdbx_strand_id
1 'polypeptide(L)'
;MLEQKIIRDIKDTYDELLHDVMPIEHLPTNVIIETLSTSQQDYLLRLIRDKEVLLICISLKINHQIIDIDELNPEDLQINTLKKYMLHSIEFKQTTALLWIRMFFDEDVKQLANDVYIPPKINQKSNALILATLIILISIFLWWFYAVEFSSLFGTILFLVIFLSLAYIWDTFKETLPKNQKKHLAEHQFYVASYLSEHLTEHAVKKLML
;
A
#
# COMPACT_ATOMS: atom_id res chain seq x y z
N MET A 1 -15.80 -17.64 1.81
CA MET A 1 -14.51 -17.40 2.51
C MET A 1 -14.52 -15.97 3.05
N LEU A 2 -13.82 -15.68 4.17
CA LEU A 2 -13.81 -14.37 4.84
C LEU A 2 -13.45 -13.23 3.88
N GLU A 3 -12.40 -13.42 3.09
CA GLU A 3 -11.94 -12.49 2.06
C GLU A 3 -13.06 -12.05 1.09
N GLN A 4 -13.77 -13.02 0.50
CA GLN A 4 -14.86 -12.72 -0.44
C GLN A 4 -16.01 -11.95 0.19
N LYS A 5 -16.24 -12.13 1.49
CA LYS A 5 -17.24 -11.37 2.23
C LYS A 5 -16.79 -9.91 2.36
N ILE A 6 -15.55 -9.68 2.82
CA ILE A 6 -14.97 -8.34 2.96
C ILE A 6 -14.97 -7.60 1.61
N ILE A 7 -14.54 -8.27 0.53
CA ILE A 7 -14.56 -7.68 -0.82
C ILE A 7 -15.98 -7.27 -1.22
N ARG A 8 -16.99 -8.08 -0.89
CA ARG A 8 -18.39 -7.74 -1.18
C ARG A 8 -18.85 -6.54 -0.35
N ASP A 9 -18.61 -6.56 0.96
CA ASP A 9 -19.03 -5.50 1.87
C ASP A 9 -18.41 -4.14 1.46
N ILE A 10 -17.13 -4.14 1.02
CA ILE A 10 -16.45 -2.97 0.44
C ILE A 10 -17.15 -2.47 -0.83
N LYS A 11 -17.47 -3.38 -1.76
CA LYS A 11 -18.11 -3.04 -3.04
C LYS A 11 -19.53 -2.52 -2.84
N ASP A 12 -20.29 -3.13 -1.92
CA ASP A 12 -21.65 -2.73 -1.60
C ASP A 12 -21.65 -1.34 -0.95
N THR A 13 -20.74 -1.08 -0.01
CA THR A 13 -20.56 0.24 0.62
C THR A 13 -20.16 1.31 -0.42
N TYR A 14 -19.30 0.96 -1.37
CA TYR A 14 -18.94 1.88 -2.45
C TYR A 14 -20.11 2.12 -3.42
N ASP A 15 -20.90 1.08 -3.74
CA ASP A 15 -22.10 1.22 -4.56
C ASP A 15 -23.15 2.12 -3.89
N GLU A 16 -23.25 2.14 -2.56
CA GLU A 16 -24.08 3.09 -1.82
C GLU A 16 -23.61 4.53 -2.00
N LEU A 17 -22.29 4.77 -2.00
CA LEU A 17 -21.72 6.11 -2.28
C LEU A 17 -21.96 6.56 -3.74
N LEU A 18 -22.09 5.60 -4.66
CA LEU A 18 -22.36 5.86 -6.08
C LEU A 18 -23.82 6.17 -6.41
N HIS A 19 -24.76 6.01 -5.46
CA HIS A 19 -26.19 6.01 -5.78
C HIS A 19 -26.67 7.26 -6.54
N ASP A 20 -26.08 8.43 -6.25
CA ASP A 20 -26.44 9.71 -6.86
C ASP A 20 -25.65 10.03 -8.15
N VAL A 21 -24.62 9.24 -8.47
CA VAL A 21 -23.69 9.46 -9.59
C VAL A 21 -23.67 8.27 -10.55
N MET A 22 -24.82 7.63 -10.76
CA MET A 22 -24.92 6.56 -11.74
C MET A 22 -24.59 7.08 -13.16
N PRO A 23 -23.77 6.35 -13.93
CA PRO A 23 -23.44 6.73 -15.30
C PRO A 23 -24.69 6.69 -16.16
N ILE A 24 -24.84 7.72 -17.00
CA ILE A 24 -25.86 7.76 -18.02
C ILE A 24 -25.28 7.17 -19.32
N GLU A 25 -24.03 7.50 -19.67
CA GLU A 25 -23.29 7.01 -20.86
C GLU A 25 -21.75 7.14 -20.67
N HIS A 26 -20.95 6.45 -21.51
CA HIS A 26 -19.49 6.58 -21.53
C HIS A 26 -19.08 8.03 -21.89
N LEU A 27 -18.14 8.58 -21.14
CA LEU A 27 -17.64 9.94 -21.31
C LEU A 27 -16.39 9.92 -22.21
N PRO A 28 -16.44 10.42 -23.45
CA PRO A 28 -15.33 10.30 -24.38
C PRO A 28 -14.14 11.17 -23.92
N THR A 29 -12.97 10.54 -23.85
CA THR A 29 -11.71 11.22 -23.53
C THR A 29 -11.08 11.81 -24.79
N ASN A 30 -10.19 12.79 -24.58
CA ASN A 30 -9.52 13.54 -25.62
C ASN A 30 -10.48 14.28 -26.58
N VAL A 31 -11.56 14.82 -26.02
CA VAL A 31 -12.55 15.61 -26.74
C VAL A 31 -12.81 16.92 -25.99
N ILE A 32 -13.07 18.00 -26.72
CA ILE A 32 -13.38 19.31 -26.15
C ILE A 32 -14.74 19.21 -25.43
N ILE A 33 -14.80 19.69 -24.18
CA ILE A 33 -16.00 19.55 -23.33
C ILE A 33 -17.24 20.18 -23.98
N GLU A 34 -17.09 21.26 -24.74
CA GLU A 34 -18.19 21.87 -25.50
C GLU A 34 -18.87 20.94 -26.51
N THR A 35 -18.14 19.96 -27.05
CA THR A 35 -18.67 19.01 -28.03
C THR A 35 -19.37 17.80 -27.42
N LEU A 36 -19.29 17.65 -26.09
CA LEU A 36 -20.05 16.64 -25.35
C LEU A 36 -21.55 16.96 -25.38
N SER A 37 -22.39 15.92 -25.35
CA SER A 37 -23.84 16.11 -25.20
C SER A 37 -24.17 16.77 -23.85
N THR A 38 -25.35 17.37 -23.74
CA THR A 38 -25.79 17.97 -22.46
C THR A 38 -25.80 16.95 -21.32
N SER A 39 -26.20 15.70 -21.59
CA SER A 39 -26.18 14.62 -20.58
C SER A 39 -24.75 14.27 -20.14
N GLN A 40 -23.79 14.25 -21.06
CA GLN A 40 -22.37 14.02 -20.75
C GLN A 40 -21.76 15.19 -19.97
N GLN A 41 -22.11 16.43 -20.31
CA GLN A 41 -21.68 17.62 -19.57
C GLN A 41 -22.22 17.59 -18.13
N ASP A 42 -23.50 17.28 -17.95
CA ASP A 42 -24.12 17.14 -16.63
C ASP A 42 -23.48 16.01 -15.81
N TYR A 43 -23.18 14.87 -16.45
CA TYR A 43 -22.49 13.76 -15.78
C TYR A 43 -21.07 14.16 -15.36
N LEU A 44 -20.29 14.82 -16.23
CA LEU A 44 -18.97 15.34 -15.89
C LEU A 44 -19.04 16.29 -14.69
N LEU A 45 -20.02 17.20 -14.62
CA LEU A 45 -20.18 18.09 -13.47
C LEU A 45 -20.45 17.34 -12.16
N ARG A 46 -21.25 16.26 -12.20
CA ARG A 46 -21.47 15.40 -11.03
C ARG A 46 -20.17 14.71 -10.60
N LEU A 47 -19.42 14.16 -11.55
CA LEU A 47 -18.11 13.57 -11.28
C LEU A 47 -17.15 14.57 -10.65
N ILE A 48 -17.10 15.81 -11.16
CA ILE A 48 -16.25 16.87 -10.61
C ILE A 48 -16.65 17.23 -9.18
N ARG A 49 -17.95 17.37 -8.92
CA ARG A 49 -18.48 17.72 -7.60
C ARG A 49 -18.18 16.63 -6.58
N ASP A 50 -18.36 15.38 -6.96
CA ASP A 50 -18.32 14.24 -6.06
C ASP A 50 -16.97 13.48 -6.14
N LYS A 51 -15.97 14.03 -6.85
CA LYS A 51 -14.67 13.39 -7.15
C LYS A 51 -13.95 12.78 -5.94
N GLU A 52 -14.02 13.45 -4.79
CA GLU A 52 -13.42 13.01 -3.52
C GLU A 52 -14.09 11.75 -3.00
N VAL A 53 -15.44 11.73 -3.00
CA VAL A 53 -16.27 10.61 -2.56
C VAL A 53 -16.12 9.42 -3.51
N LEU A 54 -16.02 9.71 -4.81
CA LEU A 54 -15.83 8.72 -5.86
C LEU A 54 -14.40 8.19 -5.94
N LEU A 55 -13.47 8.82 -5.22
CA LEU A 55 -12.04 8.48 -5.20
C LEU A 55 -11.40 8.61 -6.59
N ILE A 56 -11.80 9.61 -7.37
CA ILE A 56 -11.29 9.83 -8.74
C ILE A 56 -10.43 11.09 -8.87
N CYS A 57 -9.56 11.09 -9.86
CA CYS A 57 -8.88 12.26 -10.40
C CYS A 57 -9.46 12.59 -11.76
N ILE A 58 -9.56 13.88 -12.08
CA ILE A 58 -9.96 14.34 -13.40
C ILE A 58 -8.87 15.28 -13.89
N SER A 59 -8.30 14.95 -15.05
CA SER A 59 -7.27 15.76 -15.69
C SER A 59 -7.83 16.36 -16.98
N LEU A 60 -7.60 17.66 -17.14
CA LEU A 60 -8.04 18.46 -18.26
C LEU A 60 -6.84 18.88 -19.10
N LYS A 61 -7.06 19.15 -20.38
CA LYS A 61 -6.03 19.61 -21.30
C LYS A 61 -6.43 20.93 -21.95
N ILE A 62 -5.51 21.89 -21.96
CA ILE A 62 -5.64 23.16 -22.68
C ILE A 62 -4.28 23.53 -23.27
N ASN A 63 -4.25 23.96 -24.53
CA ASN A 63 -3.01 24.40 -25.20
C ASN A 63 -1.81 23.43 -25.06
N HIS A 64 -2.06 22.12 -25.11
CA HIS A 64 -1.07 21.04 -24.91
C HIS A 64 -0.54 20.86 -23.48
N GLN A 65 -1.06 21.58 -22.49
CA GLN A 65 -0.78 21.37 -21.08
C GLN A 65 -1.89 20.55 -20.43
N ILE A 66 -1.51 19.59 -19.58
CA ILE A 66 -2.43 18.81 -18.75
C ILE A 66 -2.46 19.47 -17.37
N ILE A 67 -3.66 19.68 -16.84
CA ILE A 67 -3.92 20.35 -15.57
C ILE A 67 -4.90 19.47 -14.80
N ASP A 68 -4.57 19.15 -13.56
CA ASP A 68 -5.50 18.44 -12.69
C ASP A 68 -6.59 19.38 -12.20
N ILE A 69 -7.81 18.87 -12.12
CA ILE A 69 -8.95 19.71 -11.74
C ILE A 69 -8.83 20.24 -10.29
N ASP A 70 -7.99 19.61 -9.48
CA ASP A 70 -7.64 20.02 -8.12
C ASP A 70 -6.80 21.32 -8.10
N GLU A 71 -6.13 21.67 -9.21
CA GLU A 71 -5.30 22.87 -9.34
C GLU A 71 -6.09 24.10 -9.82
N LEU A 72 -7.32 23.90 -10.31
CA LEU A 72 -8.19 24.98 -10.76
C LEU A 72 -8.89 25.66 -9.58
N ASN A 73 -9.12 26.98 -9.70
CA ASN A 73 -9.93 27.67 -8.69
C ASN A 73 -11.36 27.14 -8.73
N PRO A 74 -12.07 27.08 -7.59
CA PRO A 74 -13.46 26.65 -7.56
C PRO A 74 -14.40 27.43 -8.50
N GLU A 75 -14.09 28.71 -8.76
CA GLU A 75 -14.84 29.55 -9.70
C GLU A 75 -14.69 29.10 -11.16
N ASP A 76 -13.55 28.48 -11.51
CA ASP A 76 -13.24 27.98 -12.85
C ASP A 76 -13.91 26.62 -13.14
N LEU A 77 -14.50 25.98 -12.12
CA LEU A 77 -15.20 24.68 -12.23
C LEU A 77 -16.63 24.80 -12.79
N GLN A 78 -17.05 25.99 -13.21
CA GLN A 78 -18.32 26.17 -13.90
C GLN A 78 -18.25 25.63 -15.33
N ILE A 79 -19.32 24.99 -15.80
CA ILE A 79 -19.35 24.36 -17.14
C ILE A 79 -18.99 25.33 -18.27
N ASN A 80 -19.39 26.59 -18.15
CA ASN A 80 -19.10 27.60 -19.17
C ASN A 80 -17.60 27.89 -19.31
N THR A 81 -16.85 27.81 -18.22
CA THR A 81 -15.38 27.94 -18.23
C THR A 81 -14.73 26.64 -18.70
N LEU A 82 -15.24 25.50 -18.23
CA LEU A 82 -14.74 24.16 -18.58
C LEU A 82 -14.90 23.81 -20.06
N LYS A 83 -15.89 24.39 -20.77
CA LYS A 83 -16.12 24.15 -22.21
C LYS A 83 -14.89 24.33 -23.10
N LYS A 84 -13.95 25.21 -22.70
CA LYS A 84 -12.71 25.49 -23.45
C LYS A 84 -11.65 24.39 -23.26
N TYR A 85 -11.82 23.54 -22.26
CA TYR A 85 -10.89 22.46 -21.95
C TYR A 85 -11.28 21.20 -22.69
N MET A 86 -10.28 20.36 -22.91
CA MET A 86 -10.41 19.00 -23.41
C MET A 86 -10.34 18.05 -22.22
N LEU A 87 -11.30 17.13 -22.10
CA LEU A 87 -11.20 16.09 -21.09
C LEU A 87 -10.02 15.18 -21.47
N HIS A 88 -9.00 15.06 -20.62
CA HIS A 88 -7.85 14.22 -20.92
C HIS A 88 -8.02 12.81 -20.38
N SER A 89 -8.21 12.68 -19.07
CA SER A 89 -8.43 11.40 -18.39
C SER A 89 -9.28 11.57 -17.14
N ILE A 90 -9.93 10.48 -16.75
CA ILE A 90 -10.57 10.31 -15.46
C ILE A 90 -10.02 9.01 -14.89
N GLU A 91 -9.33 9.09 -13.78
CA GLU A 91 -8.58 7.97 -13.22
C GLU A 91 -9.01 7.71 -11.79
N PHE A 92 -9.13 6.44 -11.41
CA PHE A 92 -9.42 6.08 -10.03
C PHE A 92 -8.13 6.17 -9.18
N LYS A 93 -8.15 6.97 -8.11
CA LYS A 93 -7.00 7.19 -7.22
C LYS A 93 -6.85 6.01 -6.26
N GLN A 94 -6.05 5.02 -6.65
CA GLN A 94 -5.79 3.82 -5.83
C GLN A 94 -5.24 4.16 -4.43
N THR A 95 -4.40 5.19 -4.31
CA THR A 95 -3.86 5.65 -3.01
C THR A 95 -4.95 6.14 -2.07
N THR A 96 -5.90 6.92 -2.58
CA THR A 96 -7.07 7.38 -1.82
C THR A 96 -7.98 6.22 -1.45
N ALA A 97 -8.16 5.26 -2.35
CA ALA A 97 -8.92 4.03 -2.06
C ALA A 97 -8.29 3.17 -0.97
N LEU A 98 -6.96 3.04 -0.97
CA LEU A 98 -6.24 2.35 0.11
C LEU A 98 -6.47 3.05 1.46
N LEU A 99 -6.38 4.37 1.50
CA LEU A 99 -6.66 5.16 2.71
C LEU A 99 -8.11 4.98 3.17
N TRP A 100 -9.07 5.05 2.24
CA TRP A 100 -10.48 4.85 2.51
C TRP A 100 -10.73 3.45 3.11
N ILE A 101 -10.18 2.39 2.51
CA ILE A 101 -10.28 1.03 3.06
C ILE A 101 -9.69 0.94 4.46
N ARG A 102 -8.51 1.53 4.70
CA ARG A 102 -7.91 1.54 6.03
C ARG A 102 -8.70 2.36 7.07
N MET A 103 -9.47 3.35 6.65
CA MET A 103 -10.27 4.16 7.57
C MET A 103 -11.59 3.48 7.93
N PHE A 104 -12.27 2.88 6.96
CA PHE A 104 -13.62 2.34 7.14
C PHE A 104 -13.67 0.84 7.41
N PHE A 105 -12.65 0.09 7.00
CA PHE A 105 -12.58 -1.38 7.09
C PHE A 105 -11.33 -1.86 7.84
N ASP A 106 -10.78 -1.06 8.76
CA ASP A 106 -9.56 -1.38 9.50
C ASP A 106 -9.64 -2.72 10.24
N GLU A 107 -10.79 -3.01 10.86
CA GLU A 107 -11.00 -4.27 11.58
C GLU A 107 -11.03 -5.48 10.63
N ASP A 108 -11.67 -5.35 9.46
CA ASP A 108 -11.69 -6.40 8.44
C ASP A 108 -10.29 -6.65 7.86
N VAL A 109 -9.51 -5.58 7.63
CA VAL A 109 -8.11 -5.67 7.20
C VAL A 109 -7.26 -6.38 8.26
N LYS A 110 -7.42 -6.02 9.54
CA LYS A 110 -6.72 -6.70 10.64
C LYS A 110 -7.10 -8.17 10.73
N GLN A 111 -8.40 -8.48 10.62
CA GLN A 111 -8.89 -9.85 10.70
C GLN A 111 -8.32 -10.71 9.57
N LEU A 112 -8.36 -10.20 8.34
CA LEU A 112 -7.83 -10.91 7.17
C LEU A 112 -6.30 -11.04 7.23
N ALA A 113 -5.59 -10.00 7.67
CA ALA A 113 -4.16 -10.04 7.86
C ALA A 113 -3.75 -11.08 8.91
N ASN A 114 -4.50 -11.19 10.02
CA ASN A 114 -4.21 -12.16 11.07
C ASN A 114 -4.51 -13.62 10.67
N ASP A 115 -5.46 -13.85 9.77
CA ASP A 115 -5.80 -15.18 9.27
C ASP A 115 -4.67 -15.79 8.42
N VAL A 116 -3.93 -14.92 7.70
CA VAL A 116 -2.86 -15.33 6.78
C VAL A 116 -1.46 -15.16 7.38
N TYR A 117 -1.28 -14.24 8.33
CA TYR A 117 0.02 -13.91 8.89
C TYR A 117 0.60 -15.06 9.73
N ILE A 118 1.72 -15.61 9.27
CA ILE A 118 2.50 -16.60 10.01
C ILE A 118 3.66 -15.87 10.71
N PRO A 119 3.63 -15.70 12.04
CA PRO A 119 4.74 -15.07 12.74
C PRO A 119 6.01 -15.93 12.62
N PRO A 120 7.20 -15.31 12.51
CA PRO A 120 8.46 -16.04 12.53
C PRO A 120 8.59 -16.79 13.86
N LYS A 121 8.59 -18.12 13.80
CA LYS A 121 8.65 -18.98 14.98
C LYS A 121 10.08 -19.09 15.48
N ILE A 122 10.27 -18.89 16.79
CA ILE A 122 11.54 -19.17 17.47
C ILE A 122 11.72 -20.68 17.53
N ASN A 123 12.68 -21.23 16.79
CA ASN A 123 13.09 -22.62 16.97
C ASN A 123 13.99 -22.74 18.20
N GLN A 124 13.38 -22.93 19.38
CA GLN A 124 14.05 -22.89 20.67
C GLN A 124 15.24 -23.85 20.78
N LYS A 125 15.17 -25.04 20.14
CA LYS A 125 16.26 -26.01 20.14
C LYS A 125 17.46 -25.56 19.29
N SER A 126 17.20 -25.05 18.08
CA SER A 126 18.24 -24.53 17.18
C SER A 126 18.94 -23.33 17.80
N ASN A 127 18.15 -22.41 18.37
CA ASN A 127 18.67 -21.18 18.95
C ASN A 127 19.51 -21.43 20.21
N ALA A 128 19.13 -22.39 21.05
CA ALA A 128 19.93 -22.80 22.20
C ALA A 128 21.28 -23.42 21.79
N LEU A 129 21.28 -24.25 20.74
CA LEU A 129 22.52 -24.82 20.19
C LEU A 129 23.44 -23.73 19.64
N ILE A 130 22.92 -22.77 18.87
CA ILE A 130 23.68 -21.64 18.32
C ILE A 130 24.27 -20.76 19.44
N LEU A 131 23.51 -20.52 20.52
CA LEU A 131 24.01 -19.74 21.65
C LEU A 131 25.13 -20.50 22.40
N ALA A 132 24.97 -21.81 22.59
CA ALA A 132 25.96 -22.65 23.24
C ALA A 132 27.27 -22.71 22.44
N THR A 133 27.20 -22.86 21.10
CA THR A 133 28.40 -22.86 20.24
C THR A 133 29.12 -21.51 20.26
N LEU A 134 28.39 -20.39 20.30
CA LEU A 134 28.97 -19.06 20.45
C LEU A 134 29.73 -18.91 21.78
N ILE A 135 29.14 -19.35 22.90
CA ILE A 135 29.79 -19.29 24.22
C ILE A 135 31.09 -20.10 24.23
N ILE A 136 31.10 -21.27 23.60
CA ILE A 136 32.29 -22.11 23.46
C ILE A 136 33.36 -21.37 22.62
N LEU A 137 32.99 -20.79 21.48
CA LEU A 137 33.90 -20.03 20.63
C LEU A 137 34.51 -18.82 21.34
N ILE A 138 33.71 -18.05 22.09
CA ILE A 138 34.18 -16.93 22.90
C ILE A 138 35.14 -17.42 24.00
N SER A 139 34.83 -18.55 24.64
CA SER A 139 35.70 -19.13 25.67
C SER A 139 37.06 -19.55 25.10
N ILE A 140 37.09 -20.17 23.92
CA ILE A 140 38.32 -20.51 23.19
C ILE A 140 39.10 -19.24 22.83
N PHE A 141 38.42 -18.20 22.35
CA PHE A 141 39.04 -16.92 22.03
C PHE A 141 39.68 -16.25 23.24
N LEU A 142 38.97 -16.20 24.36
CA LEU A 142 39.47 -15.60 25.60
C LEU A 142 40.67 -16.39 26.14
N TRP A 143 40.60 -17.73 26.16
CA TRP A 143 41.72 -18.56 26.57
C TRP A 143 42.95 -18.32 25.67
N TRP A 144 42.74 -18.29 24.35
CA TRP A 144 43.82 -18.03 23.39
C TRP A 144 44.42 -16.63 23.55
N PHE A 145 43.58 -15.61 23.75
CA PHE A 145 44.00 -14.22 23.97
C PHE A 145 44.90 -14.06 25.20
N TYR A 146 44.65 -14.82 26.28
CA TYR A 146 45.48 -14.81 27.47
C TYR A 146 46.74 -15.67 27.35
N ALA A 147 46.72 -16.72 26.51
CA ALA A 147 47.82 -17.67 26.39
C ALA A 147 48.83 -17.34 25.28
N VAL A 148 48.43 -16.59 24.24
CA VAL A 148 49.19 -16.37 23.01
C VAL A 148 49.04 -14.93 22.51
N GLU A 149 50.01 -14.41 21.74
CA GLU A 149 49.90 -13.11 21.08
C GLU A 149 48.72 -13.04 20.08
N PHE A 150 47.87 -12.03 20.28
CA PHE A 150 46.68 -11.74 19.47
C PHE A 150 46.99 -11.45 17.99
N SER A 151 48.20 -10.97 17.68
CA SER A 151 48.66 -10.63 16.32
C SER A 151 48.85 -11.82 15.39
N SER A 152 48.74 -13.05 15.89
CA SER A 152 48.80 -14.26 15.08
C SER A 152 47.63 -14.36 14.09
N LEU A 153 47.89 -14.90 12.89
CA LEU A 153 46.86 -15.14 11.85
C LEU A 153 45.67 -15.95 12.38
N PHE A 154 45.90 -16.83 13.36
CA PHE A 154 44.84 -17.61 13.99
C PHE A 154 43.92 -16.74 14.85
N GLY A 155 44.45 -15.80 15.64
CA GLY A 155 43.68 -14.91 16.49
C GLY A 155 42.74 -13.99 15.67
N THR A 156 43.22 -13.48 14.53
CA THR A 156 42.40 -12.63 13.64
C THR A 156 41.29 -13.42 12.95
N ILE A 157 41.56 -14.63 12.46
CA ILE A 157 40.54 -15.52 11.88
C ILE A 157 39.47 -15.85 12.93
N LEU A 158 39.89 -16.20 14.15
CA LEU A 158 38.97 -16.62 15.20
C LEU A 158 38.08 -15.44 15.67
N PHE A 159 38.62 -14.23 15.77
CA PHE A 159 37.83 -13.01 16.00
C PHE A 159 36.79 -12.79 14.89
N LEU A 160 37.18 -12.93 13.63
CA LEU A 160 36.29 -12.71 12.49
C LEU A 160 35.15 -13.75 12.46
N VAL A 161 35.44 -15.01 12.75
CA VAL A 161 34.44 -16.08 12.87
C VAL A 161 33.44 -15.78 13.99
N ILE A 162 33.90 -15.31 15.15
CA ILE A 162 33.02 -14.93 16.26
C ILE A 162 32.15 -13.74 15.86
N PHE A 163 32.72 -12.72 15.22
CA PHE A 163 31.98 -11.54 14.80
C PHE A 163 30.87 -11.89 13.79
N LEU A 164 31.19 -12.69 12.76
CA LEU A 164 30.20 -13.17 11.79
C LEU A 164 29.11 -14.03 12.44
N SER A 165 29.49 -14.88 13.39
CA SER A 165 28.53 -15.70 14.16
C SER A 165 27.59 -14.82 14.97
N LEU A 166 28.10 -13.76 15.61
CA LEU A 166 27.31 -12.79 16.36
C LEU A 166 26.34 -12.03 15.44
N ALA A 167 26.82 -11.60 14.26
CA ALA A 167 26.01 -10.90 13.27
C ALA A 167 24.88 -11.79 12.75
N TYR A 168 25.16 -13.06 12.45
CA TYR A 168 24.16 -14.04 12.03
C TYR A 168 23.10 -14.29 13.12
N ILE A 169 23.52 -14.44 14.38
CA ILE A 169 22.62 -14.56 15.53
C ILE A 169 21.73 -13.33 15.64
N TRP A 170 22.32 -12.14 15.59
CA TRP A 170 21.58 -10.89 15.64
C TRP A 170 20.53 -10.83 14.53
N ASP A 171 20.88 -11.19 13.29
CA ASP A 171 19.95 -11.23 12.17
C ASP A 171 18.81 -12.24 12.35
N THR A 172 19.11 -13.39 12.95
CA THR A 172 18.10 -14.42 13.23
C THR A 172 17.13 -13.97 14.34
N PHE A 173 17.65 -13.32 15.39
CA PHE A 173 16.84 -12.93 16.54
C PHE A 173 16.12 -11.61 16.35
N LYS A 174 16.67 -10.66 15.57
CA LYS A 174 16.03 -9.35 15.36
C LYS A 174 14.63 -9.52 14.81
N GLU A 175 14.38 -10.46 13.91
CA GLU A 175 13.05 -10.69 13.30
C GLU A 175 12.01 -11.18 14.32
N THR A 176 12.47 -11.84 15.38
CA THR A 176 11.61 -12.37 16.45
C THR A 176 11.29 -11.33 17.52
N LEU A 177 11.92 -10.15 17.49
CA LEU A 177 11.65 -9.10 18.45
C LEU A 177 10.22 -8.56 18.27
N PRO A 178 9.48 -8.30 19.37
CA PRO A 178 8.09 -7.81 19.30
C PRO A 178 7.93 -6.54 18.45
N LYS A 179 8.94 -5.66 18.47
CA LYS A 179 8.95 -4.44 17.65
C LYS A 179 8.93 -4.75 16.15
N ASN A 180 9.74 -5.72 15.72
CA ASN A 180 9.85 -6.10 14.32
C ASN A 180 8.67 -6.95 13.87
N GLN A 181 8.14 -7.83 14.74
CA GLN A 181 6.88 -8.54 14.47
C GLN A 181 5.71 -7.57 14.26
N LYS A 182 5.56 -6.56 15.13
CA LYS A 182 4.56 -5.50 14.94
C LYS A 182 4.75 -4.74 13.62
N LYS A 183 6.00 -4.44 13.26
CA LYS A 183 6.32 -3.79 11.99
C LYS A 183 5.91 -4.66 10.80
N HIS A 184 6.28 -5.93 10.79
CA HIS A 184 5.91 -6.87 9.73
C HIS A 184 4.41 -7.11 9.63
N LEU A 185 3.70 -7.13 10.77
CA LEU A 185 2.24 -7.22 10.77
C LEU A 185 1.62 -5.96 10.15
N ALA A 186 2.12 -4.76 10.48
CA ALA A 186 1.65 -3.52 9.89
C ALA A 186 1.94 -3.43 8.38
N GLU A 187 3.10 -3.93 7.95
CA GLU A 187 3.45 -4.12 6.52
C GLU A 187 2.48 -5.10 5.86
N HIS A 188 2.18 -6.23 6.49
CA HIS A 188 1.23 -7.22 5.96
C HIS A 188 -0.19 -6.65 5.84
N GLN A 189 -0.68 -5.94 6.87
CA GLN A 189 -1.94 -5.20 6.81
C GLN A 189 -1.96 -4.15 5.70
N PHE A 190 -0.81 -3.58 5.33
CA PHE A 190 -0.72 -2.62 4.23
C PHE A 190 -0.91 -3.34 2.89
N TYR A 191 -0.26 -4.48 2.70
CA TYR A 191 -0.44 -5.31 1.52
C TYR A 191 -1.88 -5.81 1.38
N VAL A 192 -2.52 -6.22 2.48
CA VAL A 192 -3.93 -6.62 2.48
C VAL A 192 -4.84 -5.46 2.08
N ALA A 193 -4.66 -4.27 2.66
CA ALA A 193 -5.44 -3.10 2.27
C ALA A 193 -5.20 -2.71 0.79
N SER A 194 -3.95 -2.80 0.32
CA SER A 194 -3.60 -2.56 -1.08
C SER A 194 -4.29 -3.55 -2.02
N TYR A 195 -4.31 -4.84 -1.66
CA TYR A 195 -5.02 -5.88 -2.40
C TYR A 195 -6.53 -5.59 -2.48
N LEU A 196 -7.15 -5.22 -1.37
CA LEU A 196 -8.58 -4.86 -1.36
C LEU A 196 -8.85 -3.59 -2.19
N SER A 197 -7.92 -2.63 -2.20
CA SER A 197 -8.04 -1.40 -3.00
C SER A 197 -8.00 -1.65 -4.50
N GLU A 198 -7.26 -2.67 -4.93
CA GLU A 198 -7.20 -3.09 -6.33
C GLU A 198 -8.55 -3.68 -6.77
N HIS A 199 -9.16 -4.55 -5.95
CA HIS A 199 -10.51 -5.08 -6.19
C HIS A 199 -11.58 -3.98 -6.25
N LEU A 200 -11.45 -2.96 -5.41
CA LEU A 200 -12.32 -1.79 -5.44
C LEU A 200 -12.09 -0.97 -6.72
N THR A 201 -10.84 -0.81 -7.15
CA THR A 201 -10.48 -0.07 -8.36
C THR A 201 -11.09 -0.72 -9.60
N GLU A 202 -10.94 -2.04 -9.75
CA GLU A 202 -11.56 -2.79 -10.85
C GLU A 202 -13.09 -2.63 -10.87
N HIS A 203 -13.72 -2.65 -9.69
CA HIS A 203 -15.16 -2.48 -9.56
C HIS A 203 -15.60 -1.05 -9.91
N ALA A 204 -14.91 -0.05 -9.40
CA ALA A 204 -15.20 1.36 -9.61
C ALA A 204 -15.04 1.76 -11.08
N VAL A 205 -13.95 1.38 -11.74
CA VAL A 205 -13.71 1.63 -13.17
C VAL A 205 -14.85 1.06 -14.01
N LYS A 206 -15.24 -0.19 -13.73
CA LYS A 206 -16.36 -0.83 -14.43
C LYS A 206 -17.70 -0.12 -14.18
N LYS A 207 -17.96 0.32 -12.94
CA LYS A 207 -19.21 0.99 -12.57
C LYS A 207 -19.32 2.40 -13.12
N LEU A 208 -18.23 3.16 -13.11
CA LEU A 208 -18.17 4.55 -13.56
C LEU A 208 -17.94 4.70 -15.06
N MET A 209 -17.73 3.58 -15.78
CA MET A 209 -17.41 3.52 -17.21
C MET A 209 -16.17 4.34 -17.59
N LEU A 210 -15.16 4.29 -16.72
CA LEU A 210 -13.85 4.94 -16.89
C LEU A 210 -12.94 4.13 -17.81
#